data_AF-A0A1E3WHA7-F1
#
_entry.id   AF-A0A1E3WHA7-F1
#
_cell.length_a   1.000
_cell.length_b   1.000
_cell.length_c   1.000
_cell.angle_alpha   90.00
_cell.angle_beta   90.00
_cell.angle_gamma   90.00
#
_symmetry.space_group_name_H-M   'P 1'
#
loop_
_entity.id
_entity.type
_entity.pdbx_description
1 polymer ?
#
loop_
_entity_poly.entity_id
_entity_poly.type
_entity_poly.pdbx_seq_one_letter_code
_entity_poly.pdbx_strand_id
1 'polypeptide(L)'
;MPWSRQELELLESIAGTMPTSEIAKLLNKTPSAVSQCASRQQISLNYYGFGREIIIDESTVDEIKRLLSLGYISSREIARRTNVKESYVAGIKAERFRCGKKKTPKRNVSHKHLIGSLNTVFC
;
A
#
# COMPACT_ATOMS: atom_id res chain seq x y z
N MET A 1 -25.28 -5.50 8.82
CA MET A 1 -25.69 -5.01 7.48
C MET A 1 -25.58 -6.16 6.49
N PRO A 2 -26.65 -6.52 5.79
CA PRO A 2 -26.58 -7.50 4.72
C PRO A 2 -25.74 -6.94 3.55
N TRP A 3 -24.98 -7.82 2.91
CA TRP A 3 -24.26 -7.53 1.67
C TRP A 3 -25.13 -7.98 0.50
N SER A 4 -25.36 -7.08 -0.44
CA SER A 4 -26.00 -7.40 -1.71
C SER A 4 -25.04 -8.15 -2.63
N ARG A 5 -25.61 -8.89 -3.59
CA ARG A 5 -24.83 -9.60 -4.60
C ARG A 5 -23.97 -8.64 -5.44
N GLN A 6 -24.51 -7.47 -5.75
CA GLN A 6 -23.81 -6.41 -6.49
C GLN A 6 -22.61 -5.86 -5.70
N GLU A 7 -22.75 -5.65 -4.39
CA GLU A 7 -21.63 -5.22 -3.53
C GLU A 7 -20.52 -6.28 -3.46
N LEU A 8 -20.88 -7.58 -3.49
CA LEU A 8 -19.91 -8.68 -3.50
C LEU A 8 -19.17 -8.80 -4.82
N GLU A 9 -19.88 -8.74 -5.95
CA GLU A 9 -19.27 -8.75 -7.29
C GLU A 9 -18.33 -7.55 -7.48
N LEU A 10 -18.76 -6.37 -6.99
CA LEU A 10 -17.92 -5.17 -7.01
C LEU A 10 -16.67 -5.37 -6.13
N LEU A 11 -16.81 -5.87 -4.91
CA LEU A 11 -15.69 -6.15 -4.00
C LEU A 11 -14.67 -7.11 -4.63
N GLU A 12 -15.12 -8.18 -5.28
CA GLU A 12 -14.26 -9.14 -5.96
C GLU A 12 -13.51 -8.50 -7.13
N SER A 13 -14.18 -7.65 -7.91
CA SER A 13 -13.56 -6.97 -9.06
C SER A 13 -12.48 -5.95 -8.69
N ILE A 14 -12.59 -5.30 -7.51
CA ILE A 14 -11.67 -4.26 -7.05
C ILE A 14 -10.68 -4.75 -5.97
N ALA A 15 -10.80 -6.00 -5.54
CA ALA A 15 -9.90 -6.57 -4.56
C ALA A 15 -8.47 -6.61 -5.10
N GLY A 16 -7.53 -6.03 -4.36
CA GLY A 16 -6.11 -5.97 -4.73
C GLY A 16 -5.74 -4.87 -5.74
N THR A 17 -6.70 -4.14 -6.32
CA THR A 17 -6.44 -3.00 -7.22
C THR A 17 -6.37 -1.65 -6.51
N MET A 18 -6.95 -1.54 -5.30
CA MET A 18 -6.93 -0.33 -4.50
C MET A 18 -6.93 -0.67 -2.99
N PRO A 19 -6.52 0.24 -2.10
CA PRO A 19 -6.46 -0.05 -0.67
C PRO A 19 -7.87 -0.18 -0.06
N THR A 20 -8.00 -1.00 0.98
CA THR A 20 -9.27 -1.28 1.68
C THR A 20 -10.01 -0.01 2.12
N SER A 21 -9.30 1.08 2.42
CA SER A 21 -9.91 2.36 2.77
C SER A 21 -10.67 3.01 1.61
N GLU A 22 -10.18 2.88 0.38
CA GLU A 22 -10.86 3.43 -0.81
C GLU A 22 -12.01 2.50 -1.24
N ILE A 23 -11.82 1.19 -1.16
CA ILE A 23 -12.88 0.19 -1.34
C ILE A 23 -14.07 0.49 -0.40
N ALA A 24 -13.77 0.76 0.87
CA ALA A 24 -14.76 1.08 1.88
C ALA A 24 -15.56 2.34 1.56
N LYS A 25 -14.90 3.38 1.02
CA LYS A 25 -15.59 4.61 0.56
C LYS A 25 -16.53 4.33 -0.62
N LEU A 26 -16.07 3.55 -1.60
CA LEU A 26 -16.88 3.20 -2.78
C LEU A 26 -18.14 2.40 -2.40
N LEU A 27 -17.99 1.45 -1.48
CA LEU A 27 -19.09 0.61 -1.00
C LEU A 27 -19.93 1.27 0.10
N ASN A 28 -19.58 2.49 0.51
CA ASN A 28 -20.17 3.19 1.65
C ASN A 28 -20.25 2.32 2.93
N LYS A 29 -19.17 1.58 3.21
CA LYS A 29 -19.02 0.72 4.40
C LYS A 29 -17.80 1.15 5.21
N THR A 30 -17.67 0.60 6.41
CA THR A 30 -16.44 0.74 7.19
C THR A 30 -15.34 -0.20 6.68
N PRO A 31 -14.06 0.17 6.76
CA PRO A 31 -12.96 -0.71 6.37
C PRO A 31 -12.98 -2.07 7.07
N SER A 32 -13.38 -2.09 8.35
CA SER A 32 -13.53 -3.33 9.13
C SER A 32 -14.61 -4.26 8.56
N ALA A 33 -15.74 -3.69 8.08
CA ALA A 33 -16.80 -4.48 7.45
C ALA A 33 -16.33 -5.08 6.12
N VAL A 34 -15.56 -4.34 5.33
CA VAL A 34 -14.96 -4.83 4.07
C VAL A 34 -13.98 -5.96 4.35
N SER A 35 -13.06 -5.80 5.30
CA SER A 35 -12.09 -6.85 5.69
C SER A 35 -12.78 -8.11 6.19
N GLN A 36 -13.82 -7.97 7.01
CA GLN A 36 -14.56 -9.10 7.53
C GLN A 36 -15.34 -9.82 6.42
N CYS A 37 -15.93 -9.07 5.48
CA CYS A 37 -16.60 -9.64 4.32
C CYS A 37 -15.62 -10.39 3.41
N ALA A 38 -14.50 -9.75 3.04
CA ALA A 38 -13.48 -10.35 2.20
C ALA A 38 -12.90 -11.63 2.83
N SER A 39 -12.66 -11.64 4.15
CA SER A 39 -12.21 -12.83 4.87
C SER A 39 -13.24 -13.97 4.80
N ARG A 40 -14.53 -13.68 4.94
CA ARG A 40 -15.61 -14.67 4.81
C ARG A 40 -15.73 -15.23 3.38
N GLN A 41 -15.44 -14.41 2.39
CA GLN A 41 -15.49 -14.77 0.96
C GLN A 41 -14.15 -15.26 0.41
N GLN A 42 -13.11 -15.41 1.26
CA GLN A 42 -11.75 -15.80 0.85
C GLN A 42 -11.14 -14.87 -0.23
N ILE A 43 -11.55 -13.60 -0.25
CA ILE A 43 -11.05 -12.57 -1.16
C ILE A 43 -9.79 -11.92 -0.55
N SER A 44 -8.69 -11.91 -1.30
CA SER A 44 -7.46 -11.26 -0.86
C SER A 44 -7.54 -9.74 -1.10
N LEU A 45 -7.59 -8.97 0.00
CA LEU A 45 -7.48 -7.50 -0.05
C LEU A 45 -6.03 -7.01 -0.08
N ASN A 46 -5.06 -7.89 -0.31
CA ASN A 46 -3.65 -7.51 -0.27
C ASN A 46 -3.32 -6.58 -1.44
N TYR A 47 -3.44 -5.28 -1.21
CA TYR A 47 -3.16 -4.25 -2.19
C TYR A 47 -1.64 -4.11 -2.35
N TYR A 48 -1.14 -4.50 -3.53
CA TYR A 48 0.27 -4.41 -3.90
C TYR A 48 0.66 -3.05 -4.48
N GLY A 49 -0.25 -2.06 -4.47
CA GLY A 49 -0.01 -0.75 -5.05
C GLY A 49 0.64 0.22 -4.08
N PHE A 50 1.47 1.07 -4.67
CA PHE A 50 2.33 2.06 -4.04
C PHE A 50 1.61 2.80 -2.91
N GLY A 51 2.22 2.80 -1.71
CA GLY A 51 1.74 3.59 -0.58
C GLY A 51 1.52 5.03 -1.02
N ARG A 52 0.43 5.66 -0.53
CA ARG A 52 -0.01 7.03 -0.82
C ARG A 52 1.09 7.83 -1.51
N GLU A 53 0.96 8.06 -2.82
CA GLU A 53 1.85 9.00 -3.51
C GLU A 53 1.71 10.33 -2.78
N ILE A 54 2.75 10.67 -2.01
CA ILE A 54 2.84 12.00 -1.43
C ILE A 54 3.21 12.86 -2.63
N ILE A 55 2.21 13.53 -3.19
CA ILE A 55 2.43 14.55 -4.21
C ILE A 55 3.14 15.69 -3.46
N ILE A 56 4.46 15.72 -3.59
CA ILE A 56 5.30 16.77 -3.01
C ILE A 56 5.58 17.73 -4.16
N ASP A 57 5.26 18.99 -3.94
CA ASP A 57 5.49 20.03 -4.93
C ASP A 57 7.00 20.22 -5.17
N GLU A 58 7.38 20.48 -6.42
CA GLU A 58 8.79 20.60 -6.81
C GLU A 58 9.48 21.75 -6.07
N SER A 59 8.76 22.85 -5.81
CA SER A 59 9.24 23.98 -5.02
C SER A 59 9.68 23.57 -3.60
N THR A 60 8.96 22.60 -3.00
CA THR A 60 9.25 22.09 -1.66
C THR A 60 10.54 21.27 -1.67
N VAL A 61 10.78 20.50 -2.74
CA VAL A 61 12.00 19.70 -2.90
C VAL A 61 13.22 20.60 -3.02
N ASP A 62 13.12 21.70 -3.76
CA ASP A 62 14.23 22.63 -3.92
C ASP A 62 14.56 23.40 -2.64
N GLU A 63 13.54 23.78 -1.86
CA GLU A 63 13.77 24.36 -0.54
C GLU A 63 14.45 23.36 0.40
N ILE A 64 14.06 22.08 0.38
CA ILE A 64 14.75 21.03 1.16
C ILE A 64 16.22 20.91 0.74
N LYS A 65 16.53 20.89 -0.57
CA LYS A 65 17.91 20.84 -1.06
C LYS A 65 18.71 22.06 -0.60
N ARG A 66 18.13 23.26 -0.69
CA ARG A 66 18.74 24.52 -0.23
C ARG A 66 19.07 24.46 1.26
N LEU A 67 18.12 24.00 2.08
CA LEU A 67 18.30 23.86 3.53
C LEU A 67 19.36 22.80 3.88
N LEU A 68 19.49 21.74 3.08
CA LEU A 68 20.54 20.73 3.24
C LEU A 68 21.92 21.28 2.86
N SER A 69 22.02 22.12 1.82
CA SER A 69 23.27 22.78 1.42
C SER A 69 23.82 23.72 2.50
N LEU A 70 22.96 24.25 3.37
CA LEU A 70 23.39 25.08 4.50
C LEU A 70 24.10 24.26 5.60
N GLY A 71 23.91 22.94 5.69
CA GLY A 71 24.71 22.06 6.55
C GLY A 71 24.46 22.11 8.07
N TYR A 72 23.83 23.16 8.60
CA TYR A 72 23.62 23.33 10.05
C TYR A 72 22.23 22.90 10.56
N ILE A 73 21.30 22.58 9.65
CA ILE A 73 19.90 22.29 10.00
C ILE A 73 19.69 20.78 10.13
N SER A 74 19.06 20.35 11.22
CA SER A 74 18.71 18.95 11.43
C SER A 74 17.58 18.49 10.50
N SER A 75 17.57 17.20 10.12
CA SER A 75 16.53 16.63 9.26
C SER A 75 15.12 16.85 9.83
N ARG A 76 15.00 16.82 11.17
CA ARG A 76 13.75 17.11 11.90
C ARG A 76 13.27 18.54 11.70
N GLU A 77 14.18 19.51 11.77
CA GLU A 77 13.81 20.93 11.61
C GLU A 77 13.46 21.27 10.15
N ILE A 78 14.14 20.66 9.18
CA ILE A 78 13.79 20.79 7.76
C ILE A 78 12.37 20.23 7.52
N ALA A 79 12.07 19.05 8.07
CA ALA A 79 10.77 18.41 7.98
C ALA A 79 9.66 19.29 8.58
N ARG A 80 9.92 19.89 9.75
CA ARG A 80 8.99 20.80 10.42
C ARG A 80 8.68 22.04 9.58
N ARG A 81 9.70 22.62 8.92
CA ARG A 81 9.55 23.83 8.09
C ARG A 81 8.84 23.59 6.78
N THR A 82 9.04 22.43 6.18
CA THR A 82 8.53 22.09 4.84
C THR A 82 7.27 21.23 4.88
N ASN A 83 6.79 20.90 6.09
CA ASN A 83 5.63 20.03 6.32
C ASN A 83 5.74 18.65 5.64
N VAL A 84 6.97 18.17 5.44
CA VAL A 84 7.24 16.82 4.89
C VAL A 84 7.66 15.88 6.02
N LYS A 85 7.59 14.58 5.77
CA LYS A 85 8.06 13.58 6.73
C LYS A 85 9.58 13.64 6.89
N GLU A 86 10.07 13.51 8.12
CA GLU A 86 11.51 13.45 8.42
C GLU A 86 12.20 12.31 7.64
N SER A 87 11.51 11.18 7.44
CA SER A 87 12.01 10.06 6.62
C SER A 87 12.24 10.43 5.14
N TYR A 88 11.45 11.36 4.61
CA TYR A 88 11.60 11.84 3.23
C TYR A 88 12.84 12.73 3.10
N VAL A 89 13.02 13.69 4.02
CA VAL A 89 14.24 14.54 4.08
C VAL A 89 15.49 13.69 4.28
N ALA A 90 15.45 12.71 5.17
CA ALA A 90 16.54 11.77 5.39
C ALA A 90 16.82 10.94 4.13
N GLY A 91 15.80 10.60 3.34
CA GLY A 91 15.92 9.92 2.06
C GLY A 91 16.65 10.74 1.00
N ILE A 92 16.33 12.04 0.91
CA ILE A 92 17.03 13.01 0.05
C ILE A 92 18.49 13.16 0.51
N LYS A 93 18.72 13.39 1.81
CA LYS A 93 20.05 13.56 2.40
C LYS A 93 20.95 12.34 2.23
N ALA A 94 20.39 11.13 2.40
CA ALA A 94 21.13 9.87 2.28
C ALA A 94 21.32 9.41 0.82
N GLU A 95 20.98 10.24 -0.16
CA GLU A 95 21.02 9.91 -1.59
C GLU A 95 20.39 8.54 -1.90
N ARG A 96 19.31 8.17 -1.18
CA ARG A 96 18.61 6.89 -1.41
C ARG A 96 17.87 6.86 -2.75
N PHE A 97 17.76 8.02 -3.41
CA PHE A 97 17.36 8.18 -4.81
C PHE A 97 18.56 8.16 -5.79
N ARG A 98 19.74 7.67 -5.38
CA ARG A 98 20.78 7.27 -6.34
C ARG A 98 20.17 6.25 -7.31
N CYS A 99 20.16 6.63 -8.57
CA CYS A 99 19.96 5.76 -9.72
C CYS A 99 20.67 4.42 -9.48
N GLY A 100 19.91 3.31 -9.42
CA GLY A 100 20.45 1.95 -9.33
C GLY A 100 20.33 1.26 -7.96
N LYS A 101 19.15 0.74 -7.64
CA LYS A 101 19.04 -0.50 -6.85
C LYS A 101 18.51 -1.60 -7.76
N LYS A 102 19.38 -2.58 -8.05
CA LYS A 102 19.12 -3.76 -8.89
C LYS A 102 17.83 -4.45 -8.41
N LYS A 103 16.93 -4.77 -9.35
CA LYS A 103 15.73 -5.59 -9.09
C LYS A 103 16.17 -6.85 -8.34
N THR A 104 15.74 -7.02 -7.09
CA THR A 104 15.80 -8.32 -6.44
C THR A 104 14.88 -9.26 -7.23
N PRO A 105 15.34 -10.47 -7.62
CA PRO A 105 14.52 -11.39 -8.40
C PRO A 105 13.28 -11.74 -7.59
N LYS A 106 12.10 -11.55 -8.19
CA LYS A 106 10.82 -11.95 -7.61
C LYS A 106 10.90 -13.44 -7.32
N ARG A 107 10.81 -13.81 -6.04
CA ARG A 107 10.70 -15.20 -5.61
C ARG A 107 9.32 -15.68 -6.07
N ASN A 108 9.28 -16.42 -7.18
CA ASN A 108 8.07 -17.08 -7.65
C ASN A 108 7.67 -18.10 -6.59
N VAL A 109 6.70 -17.75 -5.74
CA VAL A 109 6.03 -18.73 -4.89
C VAL A 109 5.09 -19.50 -5.80
N SER A 110 5.60 -20.61 -6.34
CA SER A 110 4.83 -21.58 -7.10
C SER A 110 3.83 -22.25 -6.15
N HIS A 111 2.57 -21.80 -6.15
CA HIS A 111 1.46 -22.57 -5.58
C HIS A 111 1.24 -23.81 -6.44
N LYS A 112 1.99 -24.88 -6.15
CA LYS A 112 1.74 -26.22 -6.69
C LYS A 112 1.26 -27.12 -5.56
N HIS A 113 0.05 -27.64 -5.77
CA HIS A 113 -0.50 -28.88 -5.23
C HIS A 113 -0.66 -28.99 -3.71
N LEU A 114 -1.91 -28.83 -3.25
CA LEU A 114 -2.63 -29.90 -2.55
C LEU A 114 -4.13 -29.75 -2.82
N ILE A 115 -4.57 -30.18 -4.02
CA ILE A 115 -5.95 -30.60 -4.26
C ILE A 115 -5.87 -32.10 -4.60
N GLY A 116 -6.64 -32.90 -3.88
CA GLY A 116 -6.73 -34.36 -4.00
C GLY A 116 -6.59 -34.97 -2.61
N SER A 117 -7.62 -35.46 -1.92
CA SER A 117 -8.84 -36.08 -2.42
C SER A 117 -9.99 -35.85 -1.43
N LEU A 118 -11.12 -35.39 -1.95
CA LEU A 118 -12.42 -35.48 -1.29
C LEU A 118 -12.96 -36.92 -1.39
N ASN A 119 -13.75 -37.28 -0.37
CA ASN A 119 -14.86 -38.24 -0.37
C ASN A 119 -14.58 -39.74 -0.43
N THR A 120 -15.01 -40.45 0.63
CA THR A 120 -16.11 -41.46 0.63
C THR A 120 -16.33 -41.91 2.09
N VAL A 121 -17.41 -41.54 2.79
CA VAL A 121 -18.78 -42.11 2.79
C VAL A 121 -18.85 -43.50 3.43
N PHE A 122 -19.62 -43.57 4.55
CA PHE A 122 -20.40 -44.68 5.10
C PHE A 122 -19.78 -46.09 5.16
N CYS A 123 -19.53 -46.58 6.38
CA CYS A 123 -20.25 -47.67 7.07
C CYS A 123 -19.60 -47.94 8.43
#